data_AF-A0AAD5KWB8-F1
#
_entry.id   AF-A0AAD5KWB8-F1
#
_cell.length_a   1.000
_cell.length_b   1.000
_cell.length_c   1.000
_cell.angle_alpha   90.00
_cell.angle_beta   90.00
_cell.angle_gamma   90.00
#
_symmetry.space_group_name_H-M   'P 1'
#
loop_
_entity.id
_entity.type
_entity.pdbx_description
1 polymer ?
#
loop_
_entity_poly.entity_id
_entity_poly.type
_entity_poly.pdbx_seq_one_letter_code
_entity_poly.pdbx_strand_id
1 'polypeptide(L)'
;MVRHTHAKLQEYTIERKENWKAMLNGMIKSVGDSNEDLTIALEKLCNSKKVPRRWIKLNKSKFENFLKYLRYKIDPKVANQMWEMFSKALEAEKKKEEKKKIPKNTDKTASEEKMEN
;
A
#
# COMPACT_ATOMS: atom_id res chain seq x y z
N MET A 1 32.91 4.39 -3.15
CA MET A 1 31.64 3.86 -3.71
C MET A 1 30.47 3.72 -2.70
N VAL A 2 30.50 4.35 -1.52
CA VAL A 2 29.47 4.13 -0.45
C VAL A 2 28.29 5.13 -0.50
N ARG A 3 28.45 6.28 -1.19
CA ARG A 3 27.42 7.34 -1.22
C ARG A 3 26.19 6.96 -2.03
N HIS A 4 26.35 6.19 -3.11
CA HIS A 4 25.25 5.78 -3.98
C HIS A 4 24.30 4.75 -3.35
N THR A 5 24.81 3.87 -2.48
CA THR A 5 23.96 2.88 -1.78
C THR A 5 23.12 3.53 -0.69
N HIS A 6 23.65 4.54 0.00
CA HIS A 6 22.90 5.28 1.02
C HIS A 6 21.77 6.12 0.43
N ALA A 7 22.01 6.79 -0.72
CA ALA A 7 21.00 7.57 -1.43
C ALA A 7 19.81 6.69 -1.91
N LYS A 8 20.10 5.55 -2.56
CA LYS A 8 19.06 4.59 -2.99
C LYS A 8 18.23 4.04 -1.83
N LEU A 9 18.85 3.81 -0.67
CA LEU A 9 18.15 3.33 0.52
C LEU A 9 17.22 4.39 1.12
N GLN A 10 17.64 5.66 1.06
CA GLN A 10 16.82 6.80 1.50
C GLN A 10 15.63 7.01 0.58
N GLU A 11 15.84 7.01 -0.74
CA GLU A 11 14.76 7.11 -1.74
C GLU A 11 13.71 6.01 -1.54
N TYR A 12 14.14 4.74 -1.43
CA TYR A 12 13.23 3.62 -1.15
C TYR A 12 12.46 3.79 0.17
N THR A 13 13.09 4.39 1.19
CA THR A 13 12.45 4.62 2.48
C THR A 13 11.40 5.73 2.40
N ILE A 14 11.65 6.78 1.61
CA ILE A 14 10.72 7.88 1.34
C ILE A 14 9.53 7.36 0.54
N GLU A 15 9.77 6.71 -0.60
CA GLU A 15 8.72 6.17 -1.47
C GLU A 15 7.81 5.20 -0.71
N ARG A 16 8.39 4.31 0.10
CA ARG A 16 7.62 3.38 0.94
C ARG A 16 6.70 4.12 1.91
N LYS A 17 7.19 5.20 2.52
CA LYS A 17 6.42 6.00 3.48
C LYS A 17 5.30 6.76 2.79
N GLU A 18 5.56 7.31 1.61
CA GLU A 18 4.57 8.01 0.80
C GLU A 18 3.47 7.08 0.31
N ASN A 19 3.81 5.91 -0.24
CA ASN A 19 2.82 4.92 -0.68
C ASN A 19 1.95 4.42 0.47
N TRP A 20 2.56 4.15 1.62
CA TRP A 20 1.83 3.80 2.85
C TRP A 20 0.86 4.90 3.27
N LYS A 21 1.32 6.16 3.30
CA LYS A 21 0.48 7.31 3.63
C LYS A 21 -0.64 7.54 2.62
N ALA A 22 -0.36 7.43 1.33
CA ALA A 22 -1.34 7.63 0.27
C ALA A 22 -2.50 6.64 0.40
N MET A 23 -2.19 5.37 0.67
CA MET A 23 -3.20 4.35 0.92
C MET A 23 -4.04 4.67 2.17
N LEU A 24 -3.40 5.04 3.29
CA LEU A 24 -4.13 5.40 4.52
C LEU A 24 -4.99 6.65 4.34
N ASN A 25 -4.51 7.66 3.63
CA ASN A 25 -5.29 8.86 3.30
C ASN A 25 -6.49 8.51 2.42
N GLY A 26 -6.35 7.55 1.50
CA GLY A 26 -7.47 7.02 0.72
C GLY A 26 -8.52 6.36 1.62
N MET A 27 -8.10 5.62 2.65
CA MET A 27 -9.01 5.03 3.63
C MET A 27 -9.73 6.09 4.46
N ILE A 28 -9.00 7.08 4.99
CA ILE A 28 -9.57 8.19 5.78
C ILE A 28 -10.65 8.90 4.96
N LYS A 29 -10.36 9.24 3.70
CA LYS A 29 -11.34 9.85 2.78
C LYS A 29 -12.56 8.97 2.53
N SER A 30 -12.39 7.65 2.49
CA SER A 30 -13.48 6.70 2.28
C SER A 30 -14.34 6.48 3.52
N VAL A 31 -13.81 6.69 4.71
CA VAL A 31 -14.57 6.61 5.97
C VAL A 31 -15.38 7.89 6.17
N GLY A 32 -14.81 9.06 5.82
CA GLY A 32 -15.44 10.36 6.03
C GLY A 32 -15.77 10.61 7.51
N ASP A 33 -16.84 11.38 7.75
CA ASP A 33 -17.29 11.74 9.10
C ASP A 33 -18.17 10.64 9.75
N SER A 34 -18.30 9.48 9.11
CA SER A 34 -19.23 8.41 9.51
C SER A 34 -18.73 7.57 10.69
N ASN A 35 -17.42 7.58 10.95
CA ASN A 35 -16.81 6.80 12.02
C ASN A 35 -15.55 7.49 12.56
N GLU A 36 -15.75 8.36 13.54
CA GLU A 36 -14.71 9.18 14.16
C GLU A 36 -13.58 8.34 14.77
N ASP A 37 -13.90 7.27 15.51
CA ASP A 37 -12.90 6.39 16.13
C ASP A 37 -11.99 5.73 15.09
N LEU A 38 -12.57 5.29 13.97
CA LEU A 38 -11.82 4.69 12.86
C LEU A 38 -10.94 5.72 12.15
N THR A 39 -11.46 6.92 11.91
CA THR A 39 -10.70 8.03 11.32
C THR A 39 -9.51 8.41 12.21
N ILE A 40 -9.73 8.61 13.51
CA ILE A 40 -8.67 8.91 14.48
C ILE A 40 -7.60 7.80 14.50
N ALA A 41 -8.02 6.53 14.46
CA ALA A 41 -7.08 5.40 14.45
C ALA A 41 -6.23 5.37 13.17
N LEU A 42 -6.84 5.64 12.00
CA LEU A 42 -6.14 5.72 10.71
C LEU A 42 -5.18 6.92 10.65
N GLU A 43 -5.57 8.07 11.18
CA GLU A 43 -4.73 9.27 11.27
C GLU A 43 -3.51 9.03 12.17
N LYS A 44 -3.70 8.40 13.33
CA LYS A 44 -2.58 7.98 14.19
C LYS A 44 -1.61 7.09 13.43
N LEU A 45 -2.13 6.15 12.63
CA LEU A 45 -1.32 5.28 11.79
C LEU A 45 -0.56 6.03 10.69
N CYS A 46 -1.19 7.04 10.07
CA CYS A 46 -0.60 7.89 9.04
C CYS A 46 0.55 8.75 9.60
N ASN A 47 0.40 9.22 10.84
CA ASN A 47 1.38 10.02 11.55
C ASN A 47 2.48 9.20 12.24
N SER A 48 2.37 7.87 12.25
CA SER A 48 3.41 7.00 12.80
C SER A 48 4.75 7.20 12.08
N LYS A 49 5.83 7.29 12.86
CA LYS A 49 7.20 7.32 12.34
C LYS A 49 7.60 6.00 11.69
N LYS A 50 6.93 4.90 12.02
CA LYS A 50 7.30 3.56 11.59
C LYS A 50 6.32 3.06 10.55
N VAL A 51 6.86 2.52 9.47
CA VAL A 51 6.11 1.92 8.37
C VAL A 51 6.56 0.47 8.21
N PRO A 52 5.63 -0.49 8.08
CA PRO A 52 6.00 -1.88 7.85
C PRO A 52 6.82 -2.03 6.56
N ARG A 53 7.97 -2.70 6.67
CA ARG A 53 8.94 -2.81 5.56
C ARG A 53 8.35 -3.52 4.33
N ARG A 54 7.47 -4.50 4.54
CA ARG A 54 6.76 -5.26 3.50
C ARG A 54 5.26 -5.12 3.69
N TRP A 55 4.76 -3.88 3.73
CA TRP A 55 3.36 -3.60 4.03
C TRP A 55 2.38 -4.29 3.06
N ILE A 56 2.73 -4.42 1.78
CA ILE A 56 1.96 -5.14 0.74
C ILE A 56 1.73 -6.61 1.10
N LYS A 57 2.64 -7.22 1.88
CA LYS A 57 2.58 -8.63 2.31
C LYS A 57 2.11 -8.80 3.75
N LEU A 58 1.48 -7.77 4.32
CA LEU A 58 0.90 -7.91 5.65
C LEU A 58 -0.26 -8.89 5.63
N ASN A 59 -0.38 -9.63 6.72
CA ASN A 59 -1.55 -10.40 7.08
C ASN A 59 -2.09 -9.85 8.41
N LYS A 60 -3.29 -10.30 8.81
CA LYS A 60 -3.98 -9.78 10.00
C LYS A 60 -3.10 -9.80 11.24
N SER A 61 -2.50 -10.96 11.52
CA SER A 61 -1.62 -11.14 12.69
C SER A 61 -0.42 -10.17 12.70
N LYS A 62 0.25 -9.98 11.55
CA LYS A 62 1.36 -9.02 11.45
C LYS A 62 0.90 -7.56 11.60
N PHE A 63 -0.30 -7.25 11.11
CA PHE A 63 -0.88 -5.92 11.27
C PHE A 63 -1.22 -5.65 12.74
N GLU A 64 -1.89 -6.57 13.43
CA GLU A 64 -2.18 -6.44 14.86
C GLU A 64 -0.91 -6.34 15.71
N ASN A 65 0.11 -7.15 15.40
CA ASN A 65 1.41 -7.05 16.06
C ASN A 65 2.09 -5.70 15.81
N PHE A 66 1.91 -5.12 14.63
CA PHE A 66 2.38 -3.78 14.33
C PHE A 66 1.63 -2.72 15.14
N LEU A 67 0.30 -2.81 15.26
CA LEU A 67 -0.48 -1.91 16.12
C LEU A 67 -0.02 -1.99 17.59
N LYS A 68 0.19 -3.21 18.11
CA LYS A 68 0.75 -3.44 19.46
C LYS A 68 2.13 -2.81 19.62
N TYR A 69 2.98 -2.94 18.61
CA TYR A 69 4.32 -2.36 18.61
C TYR A 69 4.31 -0.83 18.63
N LEU A 70 3.32 -0.20 17.99
CA LEU A 70 3.09 1.24 18.09
C LEU A 70 2.55 1.66 19.46
N ARG A 71 2.26 0.69 20.36
CA ARG A 71 1.62 0.89 21.66
C ARG A 71 0.29 1.63 21.57
N TYR A 72 -0.40 1.51 20.44
CA TYR A 72 -1.70 2.13 20.26
C TYR A 72 -2.75 1.27 20.96
N LYS A 73 -3.45 1.88 21.91
CA LYS A 73 -4.67 1.32 22.50
C LYS A 73 -5.82 1.60 21.53
N ILE A 74 -6.01 0.69 20.58
CA ILE A 74 -7.11 0.72 19.62
C ILE A 74 -8.11 -0.33 20.09
N ASP A 75 -9.39 0.02 20.08
CA ASP A 75 -10.47 -0.93 20.37
C ASP A 75 -10.39 -2.13 19.40
N PRO A 76 -10.52 -3.39 19.85
CA PRO A 76 -10.45 -4.56 18.98
C PRO A 76 -11.42 -4.53 17.79
N LYS A 77 -12.61 -3.93 17.96
CA LYS A 77 -13.59 -3.75 16.89
C LYS A 77 -13.06 -2.77 15.84
N VAL A 78 -12.51 -1.64 16.27
CA VAL A 78 -11.89 -0.65 15.38
C VAL A 78 -10.67 -1.26 14.68
N ALA A 79 -9.83 -2.02 15.39
CA ALA A 79 -8.68 -2.70 14.80
C ALA A 79 -9.09 -3.75 13.74
N ASN A 80 -10.18 -4.48 13.97
CA ASN A 80 -10.76 -5.38 12.97
C ASN A 80 -11.27 -4.62 11.75
N GLN A 81 -12.02 -3.52 11.94
CA GLN A 81 -12.52 -2.69 10.84
C GLN A 81 -11.37 -2.08 10.02
N MET A 82 -10.33 -1.58 10.69
CA MET A 82 -9.10 -1.13 10.04
C MET A 82 -8.51 -2.25 9.18
N TRP A 83 -8.38 -3.46 9.72
CA TRP A 83 -7.83 -4.58 8.97
C TRP A 83 -8.69 -4.95 7.74
N GLU A 84 -10.01 -4.93 7.84
CA GLU A 84 -10.89 -5.24 6.71
C GLU A 84 -10.69 -4.24 5.56
N MET A 85 -10.68 -2.94 5.86
CA MET A 85 -10.39 -1.90 4.87
C MET A 85 -8.98 -2.05 4.29
N PHE A 86 -8.02 -2.32 5.18
CA PHE A 86 -6.63 -2.49 4.82
C PHE A 86 -6.43 -3.68 3.88
N SER A 87 -7.07 -4.81 4.16
CA SER A 87 -7.00 -6.01 3.33
C SER A 87 -7.54 -5.76 1.92
N LYS A 88 -8.67 -5.03 1.78
CA LYS A 88 -9.23 -4.67 0.47
C LYS A 88 -8.28 -3.77 -0.33
N ALA A 89 -7.69 -2.76 0.32
CA ALA A 89 -6.72 -1.88 -0.32
C ALA A 89 -5.44 -2.63 -0.70
N LEU A 90 -4.96 -3.55 0.14
CA LEU A 90 -3.82 -4.41 -0.15
C LEU A 90 -4.05 -5.26 -1.39
N GLU A 91 -5.23 -5.89 -1.52
CA GLU A 91 -5.56 -6.69 -2.69
C GLU A 91 -5.60 -5.83 -3.97
N ALA A 92 -6.11 -4.59 -3.88
CA ALA A 92 -6.08 -3.66 -5.00
C ALA A 92 -4.65 -3.28 -5.41
N GLU A 93 -3.76 -3.03 -4.44
CA GLU A 93 -2.35 -2.70 -4.69
C GLU A 93 -1.56 -3.91 -5.22
N LYS A 94 -1.79 -5.12 -4.70
CA LYS A 94 -1.18 -6.36 -5.24
C LYS A 94 -1.54 -6.57 -6.70
N LYS A 95 -2.82 -6.39 -7.07
CA LYS A 95 -3.27 -6.49 -8.46
C LYS A 95 -2.60 -5.46 -9.37
N LYS A 96 -2.26 -4.26 -8.87
CA LYS A 96 -1.50 -3.25 -9.62
C LYS A 96 -0.04 -3.66 -9.80
N GLU A 97 0.60 -4.23 -8.77
CA GLU A 97 1.96 -4.74 -8.87
C GLU A 97 2.07 -5.93 -9.83
N GLU A 98 1.09 -6.84 -9.84
CA GLU A 98 1.05 -7.96 -10.80
C GLU A 98 0.91 -7.47 -12.24
N LYS A 99 0.08 -6.43 -12.49
CA LYS A 99 -0.01 -5.79 -13.81
C LYS A 99 1.28 -5.08 -14.22
N LYS A 100 2.07 -4.54 -13.28
CA LYS A 100 3.40 -3.96 -13.55
C LYS A 100 4.48 -5.00 -13.84
N LYS A 101 4.29 -6.26 -13.44
CA LYS A 101 5.23 -7.36 -13.67
C LYS A 101 5.01 -8.11 -14.98
N ILE A 102 3.98 -7.79 -15.75
CA ILE A 102 3.84 -8.29 -17.11
C ILE A 102 4.85 -7.51 -17.95
N PRO A 103 5.95 -8.12 -18.45
CA PRO A 103 6.73 -7.46 -19.46
C PRO A 103 5.82 -7.24 -20.66
N LYS A 104 5.82 -6.00 -21.18
CA LYS A 104 5.55 -5.76 -22.60
C LYS A 104 6.41 -6.74 -23.40
N ASN A 105 5.82 -7.85 -23.86
CA ASN A 105 6.17 -8.55 -25.08
C ASN A 105 5.23 -9.74 -25.32
N THR A 106 4.27 -9.52 -26.20
CA THR A 106 3.95 -10.44 -27.30
C THR A 106 3.70 -9.56 -28.51
N ASP A 107 4.78 -9.35 -29.25
CA ASP A 107 4.77 -8.98 -30.66
C ASP A 107 4.40 -10.23 -31.51
N LYS A 108 3.96 -10.01 -32.75
CA LYS A 108 3.73 -10.96 -33.87
C LYS A 108 2.45 -11.85 -33.86
N THR A 109 1.66 -12.04 -34.92
CA THR A 109 1.76 -11.81 -36.39
C THR A 109 0.34 -11.91 -37.04
N ALA A 110 0.20 -11.39 -38.27
CA ALA A 110 -0.88 -11.52 -39.28
C ALA A 110 -1.94 -10.41 -39.21
N SER A 111 -2.07 -9.53 -40.20
CA SER A 111 -2.27 -9.89 -41.61
C SER A 111 -1.42 -9.11 -42.61
N GLU A 112 -0.93 -9.92 -43.54
CA GLU A 112 -0.42 -9.65 -44.87
C GLU A 112 -1.38 -8.80 -45.72
N GLU A 113 -0.79 -7.87 -46.47
CA GLU A 113 -1.15 -7.48 -47.84
C GLU A 113 -2.57 -6.96 -48.13
N LYS A 114 -2.65 -5.67 -48.49
CA LYS A 114 -3.04 -5.31 -49.85
C LYS A 114 -2.49 -3.95 -50.27
N MET A 115 -1.68 -4.03 -51.32
CA MET A 115 -1.17 -2.95 -52.15
C MET A 115 -2.26 -1.97 -52.57
N GLU A 116 -1.87 -0.70 -52.45
CA GLU A 116 -2.08 0.39 -53.39
C GLU A 116 -2.43 -0.05 -54.82
N ASN A 117 -3.59 0.39 -55.31
CA ASN A 117 -3.76 0.91 -56.67
C ASN A 117 -4.97 1.85 -56.71
#